data_AF-D2I1J6-F1
#
_entry.id   AF-D2I1J6-F1
#
_cell.length_a   1.000
_cell.length_b   1.000
_cell.length_c   1.000
_cell.angle_alpha   90.00
_cell.angle_beta   90.00
_cell.angle_gamma   90.00
#
_symmetry.space_group_name_H-M   'P 1'
#
loop_
_entity.id
_entity.type
_entity.pdbx_description
1 polymer ?
#
loop_
_entity_poly.entity_id
_entity_poly.type
_entity_poly.pdbx_seq_one_letter_code
_entity_poly.pdbx_strand_id
1 'polypeptide(L)'
;CLERMRNSRDRLLSRYRQAGGSVPRRAQSSLLVREVMEEEWSALQSVDSCPEGLSQLEELLDLAVLEEIQQELAEQERCILSEYETSLQFDEKCLSVMLAEWEANPLICPVCTKSNLRVSGGVVACPCGLYLSSHSPELTEPKLRACLEDSVNEHSAHCPHTPAFSVTDGTEEKPSLLMSCVVSLPW
;
A
#
# COMPACT_ATOMS: atom_id res chain seq x y z
N CYS A 1 3.98 29.79 -55.90
CA CYS A 1 2.57 29.34 -55.88
C CYS A 1 1.80 29.73 -54.61
N LEU A 2 2.33 29.44 -53.41
CA LEU A 2 1.65 29.76 -52.13
C LEU A 2 1.30 31.25 -51.97
N GLU A 3 2.19 32.14 -52.41
CA GLU A 3 1.98 33.59 -52.32
C GLU A 3 0.85 34.09 -53.24
N ARG A 4 0.68 33.48 -54.42
CA ARG A 4 -0.48 33.72 -55.28
C ARG A 4 -1.78 33.26 -54.63
N MET A 5 -1.77 32.11 -53.95
CA MET A 5 -2.94 31.59 -53.26
C MET A 5 -3.33 32.47 -52.06
N ARG A 6 -2.34 32.93 -51.29
CA ARG A 6 -2.54 33.84 -50.16
C ARG A 6 -3.11 35.18 -50.63
N ASN A 7 -2.54 35.77 -51.68
CA ASN A 7 -3.04 37.02 -52.26
C ASN A 7 -4.44 36.87 -52.89
N SER A 8 -4.75 35.72 -53.49
CA SER A 8 -6.08 35.42 -54.00
C SER A 8 -7.12 35.35 -52.87
N ARG A 9 -6.79 34.65 -51.77
CA ARG A 9 -7.63 34.53 -50.59
C ARG A 9 -7.87 35.89 -49.92
N ASP A 10 -6.82 36.66 -49.70
CA ASP A 10 -6.93 37.96 -49.04
C ASP A 10 -7.78 38.95 -49.87
N ARG A 11 -7.68 38.88 -51.20
CA ARG A 11 -8.49 39.68 -52.14
C ARG A 11 -9.96 39.22 -52.23
N LEU A 12 -10.26 37.99 -51.83
CA LEU A 12 -11.62 37.45 -51.73
C LEU A 12 -12.26 37.87 -50.40
N LEU A 13 -11.52 37.72 -49.31
CA LEU A 13 -11.93 38.15 -47.97
C LEU A 13 -12.10 39.67 -47.87
N SER A 14 -11.24 40.46 -48.53
CA SER A 14 -11.37 41.92 -48.58
C SER A 14 -12.64 42.37 -49.32
N ARG A 15 -13.02 41.67 -50.40
CA ARG A 15 -14.28 41.91 -51.13
C ARG A 15 -15.50 41.60 -50.28
N TYR A 16 -15.48 40.50 -49.53
CA TYR A 16 -16.56 40.16 -48.59
C TYR A 16 -16.67 41.15 -47.43
N ARG A 17 -15.53 41.61 -46.86
CA ARG A 17 -15.52 42.62 -45.80
C ARG A 17 -16.00 43.99 -46.29
N GLN A 18 -15.64 44.39 -47.51
CA GLN A 18 -16.07 45.64 -48.12
C GLN A 18 -17.54 45.60 -48.56
N ALA A 19 -18.06 44.44 -48.95
CA ALA A 19 -19.48 44.25 -49.25
C ALA A 19 -20.41 44.45 -48.02
N GLY A 20 -19.85 44.45 -46.80
CA GLY A 20 -20.57 44.80 -45.57
C GLY A 20 -20.39 46.24 -45.07
N GLY A 21 -19.66 47.10 -45.81
CA GLY A 21 -19.14 48.37 -45.30
C GLY A 21 -19.85 49.66 -45.72
N SER A 22 -20.85 49.65 -46.62
CA SER A 22 -21.48 50.88 -47.11
C SER A 22 -23.03 50.87 -47.02
N VAL A 23 -23.54 51.35 -45.88
CA VAL A 23 -24.92 51.85 -45.59
C VAL A 23 -26.08 50.85 -45.83
N PRO A 24 -27.32 51.14 -45.39
CA PRO A 24 -28.04 50.51 -44.29
C PRO A 24 -28.65 49.13 -44.63
N ARG A 25 -27.84 48.14 -44.99
CA ARG A 25 -28.29 46.75 -45.23
C ARG A 25 -28.00 45.79 -44.07
N ARG A 26 -27.37 46.29 -43.00
CA ARG A 26 -26.98 45.48 -41.82
C ARG A 26 -28.19 44.90 -41.08
N ALA A 27 -29.31 45.63 -41.04
CA ALA A 27 -30.56 45.16 -40.45
C ALA A 27 -31.20 44.02 -41.27
N GLN A 28 -31.18 44.09 -42.61
CA GLN A 28 -31.72 43.03 -43.47
C GLN A 28 -30.86 41.76 -43.42
N SER A 29 -29.53 41.88 -43.34
CA SER A 29 -28.67 40.70 -43.17
C SER A 29 -28.82 40.03 -41.80
N SER A 30 -29.03 40.79 -40.73
CA SER A 30 -29.30 40.20 -39.40
C SER A 30 -30.69 39.57 -39.32
N LEU A 31 -31.67 40.15 -40.03
CA LEU A 31 -33.02 39.58 -40.13
C LEU A 31 -33.02 38.29 -40.94
N LEU A 32 -32.31 38.23 -42.07
CA LEU A 32 -32.15 37.00 -42.86
C LEU A 32 -31.43 35.89 -42.09
N VAL A 33 -30.39 36.22 -41.32
CA VAL A 33 -29.72 35.23 -40.46
C VAL A 33 -30.67 34.72 -39.37
N ARG A 34 -31.51 35.60 -38.82
CA ARG A 34 -32.52 35.23 -37.82
C ARG A 34 -33.63 34.37 -38.42
N GLU A 35 -34.14 34.71 -39.60
CA GLU A 35 -35.15 33.92 -40.32
C GLU A 35 -34.59 32.54 -40.67
N VAL A 36 -33.38 32.45 -41.19
CA VAL A 36 -32.73 31.15 -41.47
C VAL A 36 -32.50 30.37 -40.18
N MET A 37 -32.10 31.02 -39.08
CA MET A 37 -32.01 30.33 -37.79
C MET A 37 -33.36 29.86 -37.27
N GLU A 38 -34.42 30.65 -37.40
CA GLU A 38 -35.78 30.29 -36.98
C GLU A 38 -36.36 29.17 -37.86
N GLU A 39 -36.06 29.16 -39.16
CA GLU A 39 -36.49 28.16 -40.12
C GLU A 39 -35.75 26.82 -39.91
N GLU A 40 -34.42 26.86 -39.78
CA GLU A 40 -33.61 25.66 -39.48
C GLU A 40 -33.91 25.14 -38.07
N TRP A 41 -34.14 26.02 -37.08
CA TRP A 41 -34.58 25.63 -35.74
C TRP A 41 -35.97 24.97 -35.76
N SER A 42 -36.91 25.50 -36.55
CA SER A 42 -38.24 24.90 -36.72
C SER A 42 -38.17 23.55 -37.46
N ALA A 43 -37.28 23.42 -38.45
CA ALA A 43 -37.04 22.17 -39.16
C ALA A 43 -36.43 21.11 -38.22
N LEU A 44 -35.48 21.49 -37.36
CA LEU A 44 -34.92 20.61 -36.33
C LEU A 44 -35.99 20.19 -35.31
N GLN A 45 -36.84 21.10 -34.84
CA GLN A 45 -37.97 20.76 -33.97
C GLN A 45 -38.99 19.82 -34.63
N SER A 46 -39.19 19.93 -35.95
CA SER A 46 -40.07 19.03 -36.71
C SER A 46 -39.49 17.62 -36.87
N VAL A 47 -38.16 17.48 -36.78
CA VAL A 47 -37.45 16.19 -36.74
C VAL A 47 -37.43 15.62 -35.32
N ASP A 48 -37.33 16.49 -34.29
CA ASP A 48 -37.53 16.16 -32.86
C ASP A 48 -38.99 15.84 -32.51
N SER A 49 -39.92 16.01 -33.45
CA SER A 49 -41.27 15.43 -33.37
C SER A 49 -41.21 13.91 -33.62
N CYS A 50 -40.30 13.24 -32.92
CA CYS A 50 -40.26 11.80 -32.83
C CYS A 50 -41.59 11.37 -32.18
N PRO A 51 -42.34 10.38 -32.73
CA PRO A 51 -43.56 9.91 -32.10
C PRO A 51 -43.26 9.59 -30.63
N GLU A 52 -44.14 9.98 -29.69
CA GLU A 52 -43.84 9.95 -28.24
C GLU A 52 -43.33 8.59 -27.72
N GLY A 53 -43.56 7.50 -28.46
CA GLY A 53 -43.02 6.18 -28.17
C GLY A 53 -41.51 5.99 -28.45
N LEU A 54 -40.89 6.77 -29.33
CA LEU A 54 -39.45 6.70 -29.61
C LEU A 54 -38.64 7.53 -28.60
N SER A 55 -39.15 8.69 -28.17
CA SER A 55 -38.55 9.47 -27.08
C SER A 55 -38.67 8.78 -25.72
N GLN A 56 -39.81 8.12 -25.44
CA GLN A 56 -39.95 7.25 -24.26
C GLN A 56 -39.01 6.04 -24.30
N LEU A 57 -38.75 5.48 -25.49
CA LEU A 57 -37.83 4.35 -25.64
C LEU A 57 -36.37 4.78 -25.41
N GLU A 58 -35.98 5.97 -25.86
CA GLU A 58 -34.67 6.56 -25.61
C GLU A 58 -34.48 6.87 -24.11
N GLU A 59 -35.49 7.41 -23.45
CA GLU A 59 -35.47 7.67 -22.00
C GLU A 59 -35.41 6.36 -21.17
N LEU A 60 -36.11 5.31 -21.60
CA LEU A 60 -36.00 3.97 -20.99
C LEU A 60 -34.62 3.34 -21.20
N LEU A 61 -34.00 3.57 -22.36
CA LEU A 61 -32.64 3.10 -22.64
C LEU A 61 -31.60 3.83 -21.77
N ASP A 62 -31.73 5.16 -21.63
CA ASP A 62 -30.87 5.95 -20.74
C ASP A 62 -31.02 5.52 -19.28
N LEU A 63 -32.24 5.24 -18.82
CA LEU A 63 -32.49 4.69 -17.49
C LEU A 63 -31.82 3.33 -17.28
N ALA A 64 -31.88 2.44 -18.28
CA ALA A 64 -31.23 1.13 -18.20
C ALA A 64 -29.70 1.25 -18.12
N VAL A 65 -29.10 2.18 -18.88
CA VAL A 65 -27.66 2.47 -18.81
C VAL A 65 -27.27 3.01 -17.44
N LEU A 66 -28.07 3.91 -16.86
CA LEU A 66 -27.82 4.42 -15.51
C LEU A 66 -27.94 3.33 -14.44
N GLU A 67 -28.88 2.40 -14.59
CA GLU A 67 -29.05 1.26 -13.68
C GLU A 67 -27.85 0.29 -13.77
N GLU A 68 -27.36 0.02 -14.98
CA GLU A 68 -26.14 -0.77 -15.20
C GLU A 68 -24.92 -0.12 -14.53
N ILE A 69 -24.72 1.19 -14.73
CA ILE A 69 -23.63 1.95 -14.09
C ILE A 69 -23.75 1.89 -12.56
N GLN A 70 -24.96 2.06 -12.02
CA GLN A 70 -25.18 1.97 -10.57
C GLN A 70 -24.83 0.58 -10.03
N GLN A 71 -25.19 -0.47 -10.77
CA GLN A 71 -24.88 -1.83 -10.38
C GLN A 71 -23.37 -2.12 -10.45
N GLU A 72 -22.68 -1.66 -11.48
CA GLU A 72 -21.22 -1.76 -11.60
C GLU A 72 -20.51 -1.03 -10.45
N LEU A 73 -20.94 0.19 -10.11
CA LEU A 73 -20.37 0.97 -9.01
C LEU A 73 -20.58 0.27 -7.66
N ALA A 74 -21.77 -0.28 -7.42
CA ALA A 74 -22.06 -1.03 -6.20
C ALA A 74 -21.20 -2.31 -6.09
N GLU A 75 -21.00 -3.01 -7.21
CA GLU A 75 -20.11 -4.18 -7.25
C GLU A 75 -18.66 -3.78 -6.97
N GLN A 76 -18.18 -2.70 -7.60
CA GLN A 76 -16.83 -2.18 -7.36
C GLN A 76 -16.61 -1.78 -5.90
N GLU A 77 -17.57 -1.08 -5.29
CA GLU A 77 -17.50 -0.74 -3.87
C GLU A 77 -17.39 -1.99 -3.01
N ARG A 78 -18.21 -3.01 -3.27
CA ARG A 78 -18.15 -4.29 -2.56
C ARG A 78 -16.82 -5.01 -2.75
N CYS A 79 -16.27 -5.01 -3.97
CA CYS A 79 -14.95 -5.58 -4.25
C CYS A 79 -13.85 -4.87 -3.46
N ILE A 80 -13.85 -3.53 -3.44
CA ILE A 80 -12.87 -2.72 -2.70
C ILE A 80 -12.94 -3.05 -1.20
N LEU A 81 -14.14 -3.11 -0.63
CA LEU A 81 -14.32 -3.46 0.78
C LEU A 81 -13.82 -4.89 1.08
N SER A 82 -14.13 -5.85 0.23
CA SER A 82 -13.68 -7.25 0.37
C SER A 82 -12.15 -7.38 0.31
N GLU A 83 -11.50 -6.68 -0.63
CA GLU A 83 -10.03 -6.64 -0.73
C GLU A 83 -9.40 -6.01 0.52
N TYR A 84 -9.98 -4.90 1.01
CA TYR A 84 -9.53 -4.24 2.23
C TYR A 84 -9.66 -5.14 3.46
N GLU A 85 -10.79 -5.80 3.64
CA GLU A 85 -11.01 -6.78 4.72
C GLU A 85 -10.01 -7.94 4.63
N THR A 86 -9.74 -8.43 3.42
CA THR A 86 -8.75 -9.50 3.19
C THR A 86 -7.35 -9.03 3.60
N SER A 87 -6.96 -7.81 3.24
CA SER A 87 -5.69 -7.21 3.65
C SER A 87 -5.59 -7.06 5.17
N LEU A 88 -6.65 -6.56 5.81
CA LEU A 88 -6.68 -6.43 7.27
C LEU A 88 -6.55 -7.78 7.98
N GLN A 89 -7.22 -8.81 7.48
CA GLN A 89 -7.07 -10.16 8.04
C GLN A 89 -5.65 -10.71 7.88
N PHE A 90 -4.95 -10.36 6.79
CA PHE A 90 -3.55 -10.72 6.62
C PHE A 90 -2.68 -10.00 7.64
N ASP A 91 -2.85 -8.69 7.80
CA ASP A 91 -2.11 -7.88 8.76
C ASP A 91 -2.33 -8.37 10.20
N GLU A 92 -3.58 -8.67 10.57
CA GLU A 92 -3.94 -9.23 11.87
C GLU A 92 -3.25 -10.57 12.12
N LYS A 93 -3.24 -11.46 11.11
CA LYS A 93 -2.54 -12.75 11.22
C LYS A 93 -1.04 -12.56 11.39
N CYS A 94 -0.41 -11.66 10.63
CA CYS A 94 1.00 -11.35 10.80
C CYS A 94 1.31 -10.84 12.21
N LEU A 95 0.51 -9.89 12.72
CA LEU A 95 0.65 -9.39 14.07
C LEU A 95 0.44 -10.49 15.11
N SER A 96 -0.53 -11.39 14.92
CA SER A 96 -0.79 -12.50 15.85
C SER A 96 0.38 -13.46 15.97
N VAL A 97 1.06 -13.76 14.86
CA VAL A 97 2.27 -14.62 14.85
C VAL A 97 3.41 -13.92 15.57
N MET A 98 3.64 -12.64 15.29
CA MET A 98 4.65 -11.86 16.00
C MET A 98 4.37 -11.83 17.50
N LEU A 99 3.14 -11.52 17.91
CA LEU A 99 2.74 -11.51 19.32
C LEU A 99 2.95 -12.87 19.99
N ALA A 100 2.58 -13.97 19.32
CA ALA A 100 2.79 -15.32 19.85
C ALA A 100 4.29 -15.64 20.06
N GLU A 101 5.16 -15.21 19.14
CA GLU A 101 6.62 -15.37 19.32
C GLU A 101 7.18 -14.56 20.49
N TRP A 102 6.65 -13.35 20.71
CA TRP A 102 7.04 -12.50 21.84
C TRP A 102 6.51 -13.06 23.18
N GLU A 103 5.26 -13.51 23.22
CA GLU A 103 4.63 -14.12 24.41
C GLU A 103 5.28 -15.45 24.81
N ALA A 104 5.78 -16.22 23.83
CA ALA A 104 6.56 -17.42 24.10
C ALA A 104 7.83 -17.11 24.91
N ASN A 105 8.28 -15.84 24.94
CA ASN A 105 9.44 -15.34 25.67
C ASN A 105 10.64 -16.29 25.54
N PRO A 106 11.13 -16.54 24.31
CA PRO A 106 12.18 -17.54 24.08
C PRO A 106 13.50 -17.09 24.69
N LEU A 107 14.25 -18.03 25.26
CA LEU A 107 15.55 -17.71 25.86
C LEU A 107 16.60 -17.37 24.79
N ILE A 108 17.03 -16.10 24.73
CA ILE A 108 18.06 -15.64 23.79
C ILE A 108 19.44 -16.18 24.19
N CYS A 109 20.22 -16.62 23.20
CA CYS A 109 21.58 -17.11 23.44
C CYS A 109 22.48 -15.99 24.01
N PRO A 110 23.05 -16.17 25.22
CA PRO A 110 23.85 -15.14 25.86
C PRO A 110 25.22 -14.94 25.19
N VAL A 111 25.69 -15.91 24.40
CA VAL A 111 26.98 -15.85 23.69
C VAL A 111 26.89 -14.99 22.43
N CYS A 112 25.87 -15.22 21.58
CA CYS A 112 25.78 -14.53 20.29
C CYS A 112 24.73 -13.43 20.24
N THR A 113 23.84 -13.35 21.24
CA THR A 113 22.75 -12.37 21.38
C THR A 113 21.84 -12.21 20.15
N LYS A 114 21.87 -13.19 19.24
CA LYS A 114 21.21 -13.14 17.92
C LYS A 114 20.16 -14.22 17.70
N SER A 115 20.21 -15.31 18.45
CA SER A 115 19.39 -16.50 18.18
C SER A 115 18.88 -17.09 19.48
N ASN A 116 17.70 -17.68 19.42
CA ASN A 116 17.09 -18.37 20.56
C ASN A 116 17.78 -19.71 20.81
N LEU A 117 17.93 -20.05 22.09
CA LEU A 117 18.44 -21.34 22.51
C LEU A 117 17.39 -22.42 22.26
N ARG A 118 17.84 -23.60 21.82
CA ARG A 118 17.03 -24.80 21.78
C ARG A 118 17.43 -25.67 22.95
N VAL A 119 16.49 -25.92 23.86
CA VAL A 119 16.70 -26.80 25.03
C VAL A 119 15.85 -28.05 24.84
N SER A 120 16.49 -29.21 24.77
CA SER A 120 15.78 -30.49 24.57
C SER A 120 16.59 -31.63 25.17
N GLY A 121 15.95 -32.45 26.01
CA GLY A 121 16.58 -33.65 26.58
C GLY A 121 17.89 -33.39 27.34
N GLY A 122 18.00 -32.26 28.04
CA GLY A 122 19.22 -31.89 28.77
C GLY A 122 20.34 -31.31 27.91
N VAL A 123 20.10 -31.09 26.61
CA VAL A 123 21.04 -30.46 25.69
C VAL A 123 20.57 -29.05 25.36
N VAL A 124 21.50 -28.09 25.38
CA VAL A 124 21.28 -26.70 24.99
C VAL A 124 22.10 -26.42 23.73
N ALA A 125 21.45 -25.96 22.67
CA ALA A 125 22.11 -25.68 21.40
C ALA A 125 21.72 -24.31 20.82
N CYS A 126 22.66 -23.66 20.13
CA CYS A 126 22.44 -22.44 19.38
C CYS A 126 23.10 -22.52 17.99
N PRO A 127 22.51 -21.93 16.93
CA PRO A 127 23.13 -21.84 15.61
C PRO A 127 24.51 -21.13 15.58
N CYS A 128 24.85 -20.36 16.61
CA CYS A 128 26.18 -19.76 16.73
C CYS A 128 27.31 -20.75 17.05
N GLY A 129 26.98 -22.02 17.35
CA GLY A 129 27.93 -23.06 17.72
C GLY A 129 27.96 -23.41 19.21
N LEU A 130 27.19 -22.68 20.06
CA LEU A 130 27.02 -23.07 21.46
C LEU A 130 26.34 -24.44 21.54
N TYR A 131 26.99 -25.38 22.23
CA TYR A 131 26.46 -26.70 22.54
C TYR A 131 26.85 -27.08 23.96
N LEU A 132 25.86 -27.26 24.83
CA LEU A 132 26.05 -27.68 26.22
C LEU A 132 25.29 -28.99 26.44
N SER A 133 25.95 -29.99 27.01
CA SER A 133 25.30 -31.23 27.43
C SER A 133 25.30 -31.31 28.95
N SER A 134 24.13 -31.26 29.57
CA SER A 134 24.01 -31.52 31.01
C SER A 134 23.98 -33.02 31.28
N HIS A 135 24.57 -33.44 32.40
CA HIS A 135 24.36 -34.79 32.95
C HIS A 135 23.02 -34.94 33.66
N SER A 136 22.35 -33.82 33.99
CA SER A 136 21.03 -33.84 34.61
C SER A 136 19.95 -33.91 33.52
N PRO A 137 19.14 -34.98 33.49
CA PRO A 137 18.00 -35.08 32.58
C PRO A 137 16.91 -34.04 32.86
N GLU A 138 17.03 -33.31 33.97
CA GLU A 138 16.07 -32.30 34.40
C GLU A 138 16.39 -30.87 33.92
N LEU A 139 17.47 -30.65 33.13
CA LEU A 139 17.74 -29.32 32.61
C LEU A 139 16.68 -28.95 31.58
N THR A 140 15.80 -28.03 31.98
CA THR A 140 14.74 -27.46 31.15
C THR A 140 15.04 -25.99 30.85
N GLU A 141 14.43 -25.45 29.79
CA GLU A 141 14.54 -24.02 29.46
C GLU A 141 14.24 -23.08 30.64
N PRO A 142 13.15 -23.23 31.41
CA PRO A 142 12.87 -22.35 32.54
C PRO A 142 13.92 -22.43 33.65
N LYS A 143 14.49 -23.61 33.92
CA LYS A 143 15.58 -23.74 34.90
C LYS A 143 16.84 -23.02 34.43
N LEU A 144 17.20 -23.20 33.16
CA LEU A 144 18.35 -22.50 32.57
C LEU A 144 18.14 -20.97 32.58
N ARG A 145 16.94 -20.52 32.24
CA ARG A 145 16.55 -19.10 32.30
C ARG A 145 16.74 -18.53 33.70
N ALA A 146 16.15 -19.16 34.71
CA ALA A 146 16.30 -18.73 36.10
C ALA A 146 17.77 -18.65 36.51
N CYS A 147 18.59 -19.66 36.18
CA CYS A 147 20.02 -19.63 36.50
C CYS A 147 20.76 -18.45 35.83
N LEU A 148 20.47 -18.15 34.57
CA LEU A 148 21.07 -17.02 33.87
C LEU A 148 20.60 -15.68 34.45
N GLU A 149 19.30 -15.53 34.70
CA GLU A 149 18.71 -14.33 35.29
C GLU A 149 19.27 -14.08 36.69
N ASP A 150 19.33 -15.09 37.55
CA ASP A 150 19.90 -14.99 38.90
C ASP A 150 21.38 -14.57 38.84
N SER A 151 22.18 -15.21 37.98
CA SER A 151 23.60 -14.88 37.83
C SER A 151 23.83 -13.45 37.33
N VAL A 152 23.04 -13.00 36.33
CA VAL A 152 23.13 -11.65 35.78
C VAL A 152 22.61 -10.61 36.78
N ASN A 153 21.57 -10.92 37.54
CA ASN A 153 21.02 -10.04 38.57
C ASN A 153 21.98 -9.89 39.76
N GLU A 154 22.61 -10.97 40.19
CA GLU A 154 23.64 -10.93 41.24
C GLU A 154 24.85 -10.09 40.80
N HIS A 155 25.26 -10.23 39.53
CA HIS A 155 26.30 -9.39 38.95
C HIS A 155 25.88 -7.91 38.87
N SER A 156 24.67 -7.63 38.38
CA SER A 156 24.20 -6.25 38.17
C SER A 156 23.98 -5.48 39.46
N ALA A 157 23.74 -6.17 40.58
CA ALA A 157 23.72 -5.57 41.91
C ALA A 157 25.06 -4.95 42.33
N HIS A 158 26.17 -5.43 41.78
CA HIS A 158 27.53 -5.01 42.14
C HIS A 158 28.30 -4.33 41.00
N CYS A 159 27.84 -4.47 39.76
CA CYS A 159 28.52 -3.95 38.57
C CYS A 159 27.51 -3.40 37.54
N PRO A 160 27.69 -2.18 37.03
CA PRO A 160 26.80 -1.62 36.00
C PRO A 160 27.11 -2.13 34.58
N HIS A 161 28.17 -2.92 34.41
CA HIS A 161 28.57 -3.42 33.09
C HIS A 161 27.78 -4.68 32.71
N THR A 162 27.52 -4.84 31.41
CA THR A 162 26.90 -6.07 30.89
C THR A 162 27.93 -7.20 30.91
N PRO A 163 27.64 -8.35 31.54
CA PRO A 163 28.56 -9.47 31.57
C PRO A 163 28.69 -10.10 30.16
N ALA A 164 29.89 -10.59 29.86
CA ALA A 164 30.19 -11.33 28.65
C ALA A 164 30.06 -12.84 28.90
N PHE A 165 29.58 -13.58 27.90
CA PHE A 165 29.45 -15.03 27.97
C PHE A 165 30.36 -15.72 26.98
N SER A 166 30.99 -16.81 27.41
CA SER A 166 31.87 -17.64 26.59
C SER A 166 31.71 -19.12 26.93
N VAL A 167 32.18 -19.97 26.04
CA VAL A 167 32.14 -21.44 26.22
C VAL A 167 33.56 -21.93 26.46
N THR A 168 33.75 -22.81 27.42
CA THR A 168 35.02 -23.50 27.62
C THR A 168 35.18 -24.64 26.61
N ASP A 169 36.14 -24.54 25.71
CA ASP A 169 36.61 -25.69 24.92
C ASP A 169 37.67 -26.44 25.72
N GLY A 170 37.22 -27.26 26.68
CA GLY A 170 38.08 -28.16 27.42
C GLY A 170 38.38 -29.42 26.60
N THR A 171 39.65 -29.74 26.39
CA THR A 171 40.07 -30.99 25.71
C THR A 171 39.78 -32.26 26.54
N GLU A 172 39.43 -32.12 27.83
CA GLU A 172 39.00 -33.22 28.71
C GLU A 172 37.69 -32.97 29.48
N GLU A 173 37.24 -31.71 29.58
CA GLU A 173 36.01 -31.31 30.29
C GLU A 173 34.90 -30.93 29.32
N LYS A 174 33.65 -31.24 29.68
CA LYS A 174 32.49 -30.89 28.86
C LYS A 174 32.33 -29.37 28.72
N PRO A 175 31.84 -28.88 27.57
CA PRO A 175 31.66 -27.46 27.35
C PRO A 175 30.72 -26.88 28.39
N SER A 176 31.21 -25.86 29.10
CA SER A 176 30.50 -25.14 30.14
C SER A 176 30.37 -23.68 29.75
N LEU A 177 29.25 -23.06 30.14
CA LEU A 177 29.00 -21.65 29.89
C LEU A 177 29.60 -20.83 31.03
N LEU A 178 30.50 -19.91 30.69
CA LEU A 178 31.12 -18.99 31.63
C LEU A 178 30.57 -17.58 31.45
N MET A 179 30.36 -16.92 32.59
CA MET A 179 30.06 -15.49 32.67
C MET A 179 31.30 -14.75 33.16
N SER A 180 31.72 -13.71 32.45
CA SER A 180 32.87 -12.88 32.80
C SER A 180 32.50 -11.40 32.76
N CYS A 181 33.10 -10.61 33.65
CA CYS A 181 32.93 -9.16 33.63
C CYS A 181 34.12 -8.53 32.91
N VAL A 182 33.86 -7.87 31.78
CA VAL A 182 34.87 -7.03 31.14
C VAL A 182 34.84 -5.68 31.83
N VAL A 183 35.55 -5.57 32.96
CA VAL A 183 35.83 -4.26 33.55
C VAL A 183 36.79 -3.57 32.61
N SER A 184 36.28 -2.63 31.80
CA SER A 184 37.13 -1.69 31.09
C SER A 184 37.88 -0.87 32.13
N LEU A 185 39.09 -1.28 32.52
CA LEU A 185 39.98 -0.42 33.29
C LEU A 185 40.17 0.85 32.46
N PRO A 186 39.80 2.04 32.97
CA PRO A 186 40.18 3.28 32.32
C PRO A 186 41.71 3.34 32.32
N TRP A 187 42.28 3.52 31.13
CA TRP A 187 43.71 3.73 30.91
C TRP A 187 44.18 5.02 31.59
#